data_AF-A0A7Y8IX38-F1
#
_entry.id   AF-A0A7Y8IX38-F1
#
_cell.length_a   1.000
_cell.length_b   1.000
_cell.length_c   1.000
_cell.angle_alpha   90.00
_cell.angle_beta   90.00
_cell.angle_gamma   90.00
#
_symmetry.space_group_name_H-M   'P 1'
#
loop_
_entity.id
_entity.type
_entity.pdbx_description
1 polymer ?
#
loop_
_entity_poly.entity_id
_entity_poly.type
_entity_poly.pdbx_seq_one_letter_code
_entity_poly.pdbx_strand_id
1 'polypeptide(L)'
;MRRREFIQFVTALTAGGTALGTAAAALAQEQGTLSRETIVQAERIAGLSFTEAQREMILPVLQSYVQNMQAVRAMPVPPLVAPATHFIADVDGAWTPRHPKHGEA
;
A
#
# COMPACT_ATOMS: atom_id res chain seq x y z
N MET A 1 -20.55 -5.63 33.99
CA MET A 1 -20.79 -4.70 32.86
C MET A 1 -22.13 -5.01 32.24
N ARG A 2 -23.00 -4.00 32.05
CA ARG A 2 -24.28 -4.19 31.33
C ARG A 2 -24.05 -4.12 29.81
N ARG A 3 -24.85 -4.85 29.02
CA ARG A 3 -24.75 -4.92 27.54
C ARG A 3 -24.58 -3.55 26.86
N ARG A 4 -25.30 -2.52 27.33
CA ARG A 4 -25.20 -1.14 26.80
C ARG A 4 -23.85 -0.49 27.04
N GLU A 5 -23.28 -0.67 28.23
CA GLU A 5 -21.97 -0.10 28.60
C GLU A 5 -20.85 -0.77 27.79
N PHE A 6 -20.96 -2.07 27.54
CA PHE A 6 -20.02 -2.81 26.70
C PHE A 6 -20.06 -2.36 25.23
N ILE A 7 -21.24 -2.22 24.63
CA ILE A 7 -21.38 -1.75 23.24
C ILE A 7 -20.85 -0.32 23.11
N GLN A 8 -21.15 0.57 24.06
CA GLN A 8 -20.62 1.94 24.06
C GLN A 8 -19.09 1.96 24.12
N PHE A 9 -18.49 1.14 25.00
CA PHE A 9 -17.04 1.04 25.11
C PHE A 9 -16.40 0.52 23.82
N VAL A 10 -16.91 -0.57 23.25
CA VAL A 10 -16.38 -1.14 22.01
C VAL A 10 -16.52 -0.15 20.85
N THR A 11 -17.65 0.53 20.73
CA THR A 11 -17.91 1.52 19.67
C THR A 11 -17.00 2.73 19.81
N ALA A 12 -16.79 3.24 21.03
CA ALA A 12 -15.86 4.34 21.28
C ALA A 12 -14.42 3.94 20.97
N LEU A 13 -14.03 2.70 21.28
CA LEU A 13 -12.69 2.18 21.03
C LEU A 13 -12.45 1.94 19.53
N THR A 14 -13.45 1.46 18.79
CA THR A 14 -13.35 1.30 17.32
C THR A 14 -13.39 2.64 16.59
N ALA A 15 -14.29 3.56 16.97
CA ALA A 15 -14.36 4.88 16.37
C ALA A 15 -13.10 5.72 16.70
N GLY A 16 -12.61 5.66 17.94
CA GLY A 16 -11.37 6.32 18.34
C GLY A 16 -10.15 5.72 17.64
N GLY A 17 -10.07 4.39 17.54
CA GLY A 17 -8.98 3.70 16.85
C GLY A 17 -8.92 4.00 15.36
N THR A 18 -10.07 4.09 14.69
CA THR A 18 -10.14 4.41 13.25
C THR A 18 -9.86 5.89 12.98
N ALA A 19 -10.39 6.82 13.78
CA ALA A 19 -10.09 8.24 13.65
C ALA A 19 -8.61 8.55 13.87
N LEU A 20 -7.97 7.94 14.88
CA LEU A 20 -6.54 8.11 15.14
C LEU A 20 -5.68 7.46 14.04
N GLY A 21 -6.04 6.27 13.58
CA GLY A 21 -5.31 5.59 12.51
C GLY A 21 -5.36 6.37 11.19
N THR A 22 -6.51 6.93 10.84
CA THR A 22 -6.68 7.76 9.62
C THR A 22 -5.95 9.10 9.72
N ALA A 23 -6.00 9.77 10.87
CA ALA A 23 -5.25 10.99 11.11
C ALA A 23 -3.73 10.76 11.10
N ALA A 24 -3.26 9.68 11.72
CA ALA A 24 -1.84 9.31 11.68
C ALA A 24 -1.37 8.97 10.26
N ALA A 25 -2.20 8.27 9.47
CA ALA A 25 -1.92 8.00 8.07
C ALA A 25 -1.90 9.28 7.21
N ALA A 26 -2.76 10.26 7.51
CA ALA A 26 -2.76 11.55 6.85
C ALA A 26 -1.50 12.38 7.19
N LEU A 27 -1.10 12.43 8.47
CA LEU A 27 0.12 13.10 8.91
C LEU A 27 1.39 12.43 8.35
N ALA A 28 1.39 11.10 8.25
CA ALA A 28 2.48 10.36 7.60
C ALA A 28 2.55 10.62 6.09
N GLN A 29 1.43 10.94 5.44
CA GLN A 29 1.42 11.35 4.03
C GLN A 29 1.93 12.79 3.82
N GLU A 30 1.73 13.69 4.78
CA GLU A 30 2.29 15.06 4.72
C GLU A 30 3.82 15.09 4.89
N GLN A 31 4.41 14.10 5.56
CA GLN A 31 5.86 13.93 5.69
C GLN A 31 6.50 13.39 4.39
N GLY A 32 6.21 13.98 3.23
CA GLY A 32 6.67 13.54 1.89
C GLY A 32 8.18 13.52 1.65
N THR A 33 8.99 13.66 2.69
CA THR A 33 10.45 13.58 2.67
C THR A 33 10.89 12.31 3.37
N LEU A 34 11.57 11.42 2.65
CA LEU A 34 12.16 10.22 3.24
C LEU A 34 13.22 10.61 4.26
N SER A 35 13.02 10.20 5.51
CA SER A 35 13.99 10.37 6.57
C SER A 35 14.90 9.15 6.70
N ARG A 36 16.06 9.31 7.35
CA ARG A 36 16.98 8.21 7.63
C ARG A 36 16.34 7.15 8.51
N GLU A 37 15.55 7.57 9.49
CA GLU A 37 14.81 6.69 10.40
C GLU A 37 13.84 5.81 9.62
N THR A 38 13.23 6.35 8.56
CA THR A 38 12.33 5.60 7.67
C THR A 38 13.08 4.45 6.98
N ILE A 39 14.31 4.68 6.54
CA ILE A 39 15.16 3.64 5.92
C ILE A 39 15.53 2.57 6.96
N VAL A 40 15.87 2.95 8.20
CA VAL A 40 16.18 2.00 9.28
C VAL A 40 14.98 1.10 9.61
N GLN A 41 13.76 1.64 9.62
CA GLN A 41 12.56 0.83 9.82
C GLN A 41 12.31 -0.10 8.63
N ALA A 42 12.51 0.38 7.40
CA ALA A 42 12.37 -0.43 6.20
C ALA A 42 13.40 -1.58 6.15
N GLU A 43 14.64 -1.35 6.58
CA GLU A 43 15.67 -2.39 6.73
C GLU A 43 15.20 -3.52 7.62
N ARG A 44 14.61 -3.18 8.78
CA ARG A 44 14.08 -4.17 9.72
C ARG A 44 12.94 -4.99 9.11
N ILE A 45 12.04 -4.36 8.35
CA ILE A 45 10.93 -5.05 7.70
C ILE A 45 11.42 -5.96 6.57
N ALA A 46 12.41 -5.49 5.79
CA ALA A 46 12.97 -6.22 4.66
C ALA A 46 13.99 -7.29 5.07
N GLY A 47 14.42 -7.32 6.34
CA GLY A 47 15.50 -8.20 6.81
C GLY A 47 16.87 -7.85 6.22
N LEU A 48 17.07 -6.59 5.85
CA LEU A 48 18.32 -6.07 5.27
C LEU A 48 19.12 -5.31 6.32
N SER A 49 20.41 -5.11 6.08
CA SER A 49 21.27 -4.29 6.95
C SER A 49 22.20 -3.46 6.10
N PHE A 50 22.07 -2.14 6.21
CA PHE A 50 22.97 -1.20 5.54
C PHE A 50 23.92 -0.55 6.53
N THR A 51 25.08 -0.15 6.04
CA THR A 51 25.98 0.77 6.77
C THR A 51 25.44 2.20 6.67
N GLU A 52 25.90 3.06 7.56
CA GLU A 52 25.47 4.46 7.58
C GLU A 52 25.76 5.19 6.26
N ALA A 53 26.96 5.00 5.72
CA ALA A 53 27.34 5.57 4.42
C ALA A 53 26.43 5.06 3.28
N GLN A 54 26.03 3.78 3.32
CA GLN A 54 25.10 3.22 2.33
C GLN A 54 23.71 3.86 2.45
N ARG A 55 23.20 4.10 3.67
CA ARG A 55 21.91 4.78 3.86
C ARG A 55 21.92 6.19 3.29
N GLU A 56 22.99 6.94 3.51
CA GLU A 56 23.13 8.29 2.96
C GLU A 56 23.16 8.31 1.43
N MET A 57 23.83 7.32 0.81
CA MET A 57 23.85 7.19 -0.66
C MET A 57 22.49 6.79 -1.25
N ILE A 58 21.72 5.97 -0.54
CA ILE A 58 20.43 5.43 -1.03
C ILE A 58 19.30 6.46 -0.88
N LEU A 59 19.36 7.33 0.13
CA LEU A 59 18.31 8.31 0.44
C LEU A 59 17.87 9.17 -0.76
N PRO A 60 18.76 9.84 -1.52
CA PRO A 60 18.33 10.64 -2.68
C PRO A 60 17.72 9.80 -3.81
N VAL A 61 18.19 8.56 -3.97
CA VAL A 61 17.67 7.62 -4.96
C VAL A 61 16.23 7.24 -4.62
N LEU A 62 15.98 6.85 -3.36
CA LEU A 62 14.63 6.51 -2.90
C LEU A 62 13.69 7.72 -2.93
N GLN A 63 14.18 8.92 -2.63
CA GLN A 63 13.38 10.14 -2.74
C GLN A 63 12.88 10.36 -4.18
N SER A 64 13.72 10.09 -5.18
CA SER A 64 13.35 10.17 -6.60
C SER A 64 12.29 9.11 -6.96
N TYR A 65 12.41 7.89 -6.44
CA TYR A 65 11.39 6.84 -6.62
C TYR A 65 10.04 7.23 -6.01
N VAL A 66 10.03 7.83 -4.82
CA VAL A 66 8.79 8.29 -4.17
C VAL A 66 8.10 9.35 -5.02
N GLN A 67 8.84 10.33 -5.55
CA GLN A 67 8.29 11.36 -6.44
C GLN A 67 7.68 10.74 -7.71
N ASN A 68 8.38 9.79 -8.34
CA ASN A 68 7.85 9.08 -9.50
C ASN A 68 6.57 8.30 -9.17
N MET A 69 6.53 7.63 -8.01
CA MET A 69 5.34 6.92 -7.55
C MET A 69 4.17 7.86 -7.23
N GLN A 70 4.43 9.05 -6.70
CA GLN A 70 3.39 10.07 -6.52
C GLN A 70 2.81 10.52 -7.86
N ALA A 71 3.65 10.72 -8.89
CA ALA A 71 3.19 11.05 -10.23
C ALA A 71 2.28 9.95 -10.82
N VAL A 72 2.65 8.67 -10.65
CA VAL A 72 1.80 7.54 -11.08
C VAL A 72 0.49 7.49 -10.31
N ARG A 73 0.51 7.73 -8.99
CA ARG A 73 -0.70 7.73 -8.13
C ARG A 73 -1.65 8.90 -8.43
N ALA A 74 -1.13 10.01 -8.97
CA ALA A 74 -1.96 11.14 -9.38
C ALA A 74 -2.77 10.85 -10.65
N MET A 75 -2.45 9.78 -11.39
CA MET A 75 -3.23 9.38 -12.55
C MET A 75 -4.61 8.87 -12.13
N PRO A 76 -5.72 9.40 -12.70
CA PRO A 76 -7.06 8.93 -12.36
C PRO A 76 -7.28 7.53 -12.94
N VAL A 77 -7.35 6.53 -12.06
CA VAL A 77 -7.68 5.14 -12.43
C VAL A 77 -9.09 4.82 -11.93
N PRO A 78 -10.07 4.58 -12.82
CA PRO A 78 -11.41 4.17 -12.41
C PRO A 78 -11.36 2.82 -11.66
N PRO A 79 -12.15 2.61 -10.58
CA PRO A 79 -12.14 1.37 -9.81
C PRO A 79 -12.50 0.11 -10.61
N LEU A 80 -13.16 0.27 -11.76
CA LEU A 80 -13.58 -0.81 -12.65
C LEU A 80 -12.46 -1.29 -13.58
N VAL A 81 -11.32 -0.61 -13.61
CA VAL A 81 -10.18 -1.03 -14.43
C VAL A 81 -9.46 -2.18 -13.73
N ALA A 82 -9.55 -3.37 -14.32
CA ALA A 82 -8.83 -4.54 -13.83
C ALA A 82 -7.32 -4.34 -13.92
N PRO A 83 -6.52 -4.95 -13.03
CA PRO A 83 -5.07 -4.96 -13.16
C PRO A 83 -4.64 -5.54 -14.52
N ALA A 84 -3.52 -5.04 -15.06
CA ALA A 84 -2.98 -5.50 -16.35
C ALA A 84 -2.70 -7.02 -16.36
N THR A 85 -2.42 -7.59 -15.19
CA THR A 85 -2.30 -9.03 -15.00
C THR A 85 -3.28 -9.46 -13.91
N HIS A 86 -4.16 -10.39 -14.25
CA HIS A 86 -5.07 -11.01 -13.30
C HIS A 86 -4.92 -12.52 -13.36
N PHE A 87 -5.14 -13.16 -12.23
CA PHE A 87 -5.13 -14.61 -12.14
C PHE A 87 -6.43 -15.16 -12.72
N ILE A 88 -6.33 -16.11 -13.64
CA ILE A 88 -7.46 -16.90 -14.14
C ILE A 88 -7.28 -18.30 -13.56
N ALA A 89 -8.15 -18.68 -12.62
CA ALA A 89 -8.14 -20.02 -12.05
C ALA A 89 -8.58 -21.04 -13.12
N ASP A 90 -7.79 -22.08 -13.32
CA ASP A 90 -8.22 -23.27 -14.04
C ASP A 90 -8.86 -24.24 -13.05
N VAL A 91 -10.18 -24.42 -13.18
CA VAL A 91 -10.98 -25.30 -12.32
C VAL A 91 -11.11 -26.72 -12.87
N ASP A 92 -10.80 -26.92 -14.16
CA ASP A 92 -11.05 -28.17 -14.88
C ASP A 92 -9.76 -28.97 -15.15
N GLY A 93 -8.59 -28.43 -14.76
CA GLY A 93 -7.29 -29.11 -14.86
C GLY A 93 -6.74 -29.24 -16.30
N ALA A 94 -7.39 -28.57 -17.26
CA ALA A 94 -7.01 -28.54 -18.65
C ALA A 94 -6.94 -27.09 -19.12
N TRP A 95 -5.82 -26.42 -18.81
CA TRP A 95 -5.60 -25.04 -19.22
C TRP A 95 -5.61 -24.97 -20.76
N THR A 96 -6.66 -24.35 -21.29
CA THR A 96 -6.74 -23.97 -22.70
C THR A 96 -6.61 -22.45 -22.78
N PRO A 97 -5.61 -21.90 -23.49
CA PRO A 97 -5.53 -20.47 -23.70
C PRO A 97 -6.71 -20.06 -24.58
N ARG A 98 -7.80 -19.62 -23.96
CA ARG A 98 -8.92 -19.03 -24.67
C ARG A 98 -8.51 -17.61 -25.03
N HIS A 99 -7.81 -17.44 -26.15
CA HIS A 99 -7.66 -16.15 -26.79
C HIS A 99 -9.01 -15.76 -27.40
N PRO A 100 -9.76 -14.77 -26.87
CA PRO A 100 -10.78 -14.14 -27.68
C PRO A 100 -10.06 -13.50 -28.87
N LYS A 101 -10.35 -13.96 -30.08
CA LYS A 101 -9.88 -13.27 -31.28
C LYS A 101 -10.48 -11.86 -31.24
N HIS A 102 -9.63 -10.85 -31.17
CA HIS A 102 -10.07 -9.48 -31.44
C HIS A 102 -10.50 -9.42 -32.92
N GLY A 103 -11.80 -9.43 -33.20
CA GLY A 103 -12.34 -9.14 -34.53
C GLY A 103 -13.38 -10.11 -35.12
N GLU A 104 -14.35 -10.61 -34.35
CA GLU A 104 -15.62 -11.06 -34.95
C GLU A 104 -16.73 -10.10 -34.50
N ALA A 105 -17.20 -9.33 -35.49
CA ALA A 105 -18.37 -8.47 -35.44
C ALA A 105 -19.65 -9.30 -35.64
#